data_AF-A0A418SU60-F1
#
_entry.id   AF-A0A418SU60-F1
#
_cell.length_a   1.000
_cell.length_b   1.000
_cell.length_c   1.000
_cell.angle_alpha   90.00
_cell.angle_beta   90.00
_cell.angle_gamma   90.00
#
_symmetry.space_group_name_H-M   'P 1'
#
loop_
_entity.id
_entity.type
_entity.pdbx_description
1 polymer ?
#
loop_
_entity_poly.entity_id
_entity_poly.type
_entity_poly.pdbx_seq_one_letter_code
_entity_poly.pdbx_strand_id
1 'polypeptide(L)'
;MTQSNASLKTLTLIFAGLYLLISVAVFLLLVALEMFFQFSFDSSAMGVVIPTLSAMQVGTMYFNRTGQRPQRGFAWKAGFSFALTSTLLGVAVFIAVYLLGLFPELDEMLREPASVAILAGILVVVSLLLSVLCRFSFGFGARQAQKVKEKMQARG
;
A
#
# COMPACT_ATOMS: atom_id res chain seq x y z
N MET A 1 13.84 -20.26 22.24
CA MET A 1 13.71 -19.67 20.88
C MET A 1 12.90 -18.39 20.98
N THR A 2 13.58 -17.26 21.17
CA THR A 2 12.97 -15.94 21.28
C THR A 2 12.56 -15.47 19.88
N GLN A 3 11.27 -15.55 19.57
CA GLN A 3 10.74 -14.93 18.36
C GLN A 3 11.06 -13.44 18.42
N SER A 4 11.92 -12.97 17.51
CA SER A 4 12.10 -11.54 17.26
C SER A 4 10.77 -11.02 16.71
N ASN A 5 9.91 -10.60 17.64
CA ASN A 5 8.60 -10.04 17.37
C ASN A 5 8.82 -8.69 16.68
N ALA A 6 8.99 -8.70 15.36
CA ALA A 6 8.79 -7.51 14.56
C ALA A 6 7.37 -7.03 14.85
N SER A 7 7.25 -5.99 15.68
CA SER A 7 5.96 -5.54 16.17
C SER A 7 5.10 -5.09 15.00
N LEU A 8 3.82 -5.44 15.01
CA LEU A 8 2.88 -5.04 13.96
C LEU A 8 2.91 -3.52 13.71
N LYS A 9 3.11 -2.73 14.77
CA LYS A 9 3.27 -1.28 14.72
C LYS A 9 4.49 -0.88 13.89
N THR A 10 5.64 -1.48 14.15
CA THR A 10 6.88 -1.22 13.40
C THR A 10 6.71 -1.56 11.93
N LEU A 11 6.11 -2.71 11.59
CA LEU A 11 5.85 -3.08 10.19
C LEU A 11 4.88 -2.12 9.52
N THR A 12 3.86 -1.65 10.23
CA THR A 12 2.88 -0.69 9.71
C THR A 12 3.51 0.69 9.48
N LEU A 13 4.43 1.13 10.35
CA LEU A 13 5.19 2.37 10.14
C LEU A 13 6.14 2.26 8.94
N ILE A 14 6.84 1.13 8.80
CA ILE A 14 7.69 0.88 7.62
C ILE A 14 6.84 0.85 6.36
N PHE A 15 5.67 0.21 6.41
CA PHE A 15 4.70 0.21 5.32
C PHE A 15 4.29 1.63 4.94
N ALA A 16 3.90 2.46 5.92
CA ALA A 16 3.51 3.85 5.67
C ALA A 16 4.64 4.66 5.01
N GLY A 17 5.87 4.52 5.51
CA GLY A 17 7.04 5.18 4.92
C GLY A 17 7.32 4.73 3.49
N LEU A 18 7.26 3.42 3.23
CA LEU A 18 7.42 2.86 1.88
C LEU A 18 6.29 3.28 0.94
N TYR A 19 5.05 3.33 1.45
CA TYR A 19 3.90 3.81 0.70
C TYR A 19 4.12 5.23 0.23
N LEU A 20 4.48 6.16 1.13
CA LEU A 20 4.75 7.55 0.76
C LEU A 20 5.93 7.66 -0.22
N LEU A 21 7.01 6.93 0.04
CA LEU A 21 8.18 6.93 -0.84
C LEU A 21 7.84 6.44 -2.26
N ILE A 22 7.08 5.34 -2.37
CA ILE A 22 6.64 4.80 -3.65
C ILE A 22 5.65 5.76 -4.31
N SER A 23 4.72 6.36 -3.57
CA SER A 23 3.79 7.38 -4.12
C SER A 23 4.54 8.55 -4.74
N VAL A 24 5.54 9.10 -4.03
CA VAL A 24 6.37 10.20 -4.55
C VAL A 24 7.20 9.74 -5.75
N ALA A 25 7.82 8.57 -5.67
CA ALA A 25 8.63 8.03 -6.77
C ALA A 25 7.79 7.83 -8.04
N VAL A 26 6.58 7.27 -7.92
CA VAL A 26 5.74 7.09 -9.10
C VAL A 26 5.16 8.42 -9.59
N PHE A 27 4.79 9.34 -8.70
CA PHE A 27 4.37 10.68 -9.12
C PHE A 27 5.43 11.38 -9.97
N LEU A 28 6.69 11.39 -9.53
CA LEU A 28 7.80 11.97 -10.29
C LEU A 28 8.01 11.25 -11.64
N LEU A 29 7.88 9.93 -11.66
CA LEU A 29 7.98 9.14 -12.88
C LEU A 29 6.85 9.46 -13.87
N LEU A 30 5.62 9.63 -13.40
CA LEU A 30 4.48 10.02 -14.24
C LEU A 30 4.67 11.42 -14.83
N VAL A 31 5.07 12.38 -14.00
CA VAL A 31 5.38 13.75 -14.45
C VAL A 31 6.49 13.75 -15.50
N ALA A 32 7.53 12.95 -15.31
CA ALA A 32 8.59 12.80 -16.32
C ALA A 32 8.06 12.19 -17.62
N LEU A 33 7.27 11.11 -17.55
CA LEU A 33 6.72 10.46 -18.74
C LEU A 33 5.75 11.37 -19.51
N GLU A 34 4.95 12.17 -18.81
CA GLU A 34 4.07 13.15 -19.43
C GLU A 34 4.88 14.24 -20.14
N MET A 35 5.92 14.78 -19.50
CA MET A 35 6.78 15.82 -20.11
C MET A 35 7.56 15.33 -21.34
N PHE A 36 8.07 14.09 -21.33
CA PHE A 36 8.94 13.60 -22.40
C PHE A 36 8.22 12.82 -23.49
N PHE A 37 7.12 12.13 -23.16
CA PHE A 37 6.46 11.20 -24.08
C PHE A 37 4.99 11.53 -24.35
N GLN A 38 4.43 12.58 -23.73
CA GLN A 38 3.02 12.98 -23.85
C GLN A 38 2.03 11.83 -23.58
N PHE A 39 2.43 10.86 -22.74
CA PHE A 39 1.55 9.78 -22.33
C PHE A 39 0.60 10.25 -21.24
N SER A 40 -0.70 10.09 -21.49
CA SER A 40 -1.75 10.25 -20.48
C SER A 40 -1.93 8.92 -19.74
N PHE A 41 -1.68 8.90 -18.43
CA PHE A 41 -1.89 7.73 -17.59
C PHE A 41 -3.27 7.77 -16.94
N ASP A 42 -3.99 6.64 -17.00
CA ASP A 42 -5.21 6.45 -16.21
C ASP A 42 -4.81 6.17 -14.74
N SER A 43 -5.18 7.08 -13.83
CA SER A 43 -4.71 7.06 -12.43
C SER A 43 -5.36 5.96 -11.59
N SER A 44 -6.40 5.28 -12.10
CA SER A 44 -7.17 4.27 -11.39
C SER A 44 -6.34 3.05 -10.93
N ALA A 45 -5.33 2.64 -11.72
CA ALA A 45 -4.45 1.52 -11.36
C ALA A 45 -3.52 1.82 -10.17
N MET A 46 -3.23 3.11 -9.93
CA MET A 46 -2.25 3.55 -8.94
C MET A 46 -2.70 3.30 -7.50
N GLY A 47 -4.01 3.36 -7.26
CA GLY A 47 -4.60 3.05 -5.96
C GLY A 47 -4.35 1.61 -5.49
N VAL A 48 -4.02 0.69 -6.39
CA VAL A 48 -3.71 -0.71 -6.08
C VAL A 48 -2.22 -1.00 -6.13
N VAL A 49 -1.50 -0.44 -7.12
CA VAL A 49 -0.07 -0.71 -7.32
C VAL A 49 0.77 -0.28 -6.12
N ILE A 50 0.56 0.94 -5.64
CA ILE A 50 1.35 1.52 -4.54
C ILE A 50 1.24 0.68 -3.24
N PRO A 51 0.04 0.36 -2.71
CA PRO A 51 -0.06 -0.45 -1.50
C PRO A 51 0.44 -1.89 -1.70
N THR A 52 0.28 -2.46 -2.89
CA THR A 52 0.77 -3.80 -3.24
C THR A 52 2.29 -3.88 -3.18
N LEU A 53 2.99 -2.96 -3.84
CA LEU A 53 4.46 -2.89 -3.85
C LEU A 53 5.01 -2.62 -2.45
N SER A 54 4.37 -1.72 -1.70
CA SER A 54 4.73 -1.41 -0.32
C SER A 54 4.61 -2.65 0.58
N ALA A 55 3.48 -3.36 0.51
CA ALA A 55 3.27 -4.57 1.30
C ALA A 55 4.25 -5.69 0.93
N MET A 56 4.55 -5.84 -0.36
CA MET A 56 5.53 -6.81 -0.85
C MET A 56 6.92 -6.54 -0.27
N GLN A 57 7.38 -5.28 -0.32
CA GLN A 57 8.69 -4.90 0.21
C GLN A 57 8.78 -5.10 1.73
N VAL A 58 7.72 -4.80 2.47
CA VAL A 58 7.63 -5.09 3.92
C VAL A 58 7.70 -6.60 4.17
N GLY A 59 7.11 -7.43 3.30
CA GLY A 59 7.21 -8.89 3.35
C GLY A 59 8.64 -9.40 3.18
N THR A 60 9.37 -8.83 2.22
CA THR A 60 10.80 -9.12 2.02
C THR A 60 11.63 -8.73 3.24
N MET A 61 11.41 -7.53 3.78
CA MET A 61 12.11 -7.06 4.99
C MET A 61 11.79 -7.94 6.21
N TYR A 62 10.54 -8.37 6.36
CA TYR A 62 10.14 -9.28 7.44
C TYR A 62 10.93 -10.59 7.36
N PHE A 63 10.97 -11.24 6.20
CA PHE A 63 11.72 -12.48 6.03
C PHE A 63 13.21 -12.30 6.26
N ASN A 64 13.81 -11.21 5.77
CA ASN A 64 15.23 -10.95 5.97
C ASN A 64 15.59 -10.76 7.45
N ARG A 65 14.66 -10.24 8.26
CA ARG A 65 14.85 -10.05 9.71
C ARG A 65 14.56 -11.30 10.54
N THR A 66 13.51 -12.04 10.21
CA THR A 66 13.06 -13.19 11.03
C THR A 66 13.57 -14.53 10.52
N GLY A 67 13.98 -14.60 9.26
CA GLY A 67 14.32 -15.84 8.57
C GLY A 67 13.12 -16.76 8.31
N GLN A 68 11.89 -16.33 8.62
CA GLN A 68 10.70 -17.14 8.57
C GLN A 68 9.58 -16.45 7.78
N ARG A 69 8.67 -17.26 7.22
CA ARG A 69 7.45 -16.74 6.59
C ARG A 69 6.46 -16.28 7.67
N PRO A 70 5.66 -15.23 7.39
CA PRO A 70 4.64 -14.79 8.33
C PRO A 70 3.57 -15.87 8.52
N GLN A 71 3.21 -16.14 9.78
CA GLN A 71 2.12 -17.05 10.10
C GLN A 71 0.78 -16.53 9.58
N ARG A 72 -0.15 -17.43 9.24
CA ARG A 72 -1.43 -17.08 8.59
C ARG A 72 -2.24 -16.03 9.35
N GLY A 73 -2.31 -16.12 10.68
CA GLY A 73 -3.02 -15.14 11.51
C GLY A 73 -2.33 -13.77 11.57
N PHE A 74 -0.99 -13.76 11.64
CA PHE A 74 -0.22 -12.51 11.62
C PHE A 74 -0.31 -11.80 10.27
N ALA A 75 -0.26 -12.56 9.16
CA ALA A 75 -0.40 -12.01 7.81
C ALA A 75 -1.76 -11.33 7.59
N TRP A 76 -2.84 -11.82 8.20
CA TRP A 76 -4.15 -11.15 8.17
C TRP A 76 -4.15 -9.84 8.96
N LYS A 77 -3.59 -9.84 10.17
CA LYS A 77 -3.47 -8.62 10.99
C LYS A 77 -2.64 -7.55 10.26
N ALA A 78 -1.54 -7.96 9.63
CA ALA A 78 -0.70 -7.08 8.81
C ALA A 78 -1.42 -6.59 7.56
N GLY A 79 -2.10 -7.48 6.81
CA GLY A 79 -2.87 -7.09 5.64
C GLY A 79 -3.96 -6.05 5.96
N PHE A 80 -4.68 -6.25 7.07
CA PHE A 80 -5.67 -5.28 7.54
C PHE A 80 -5.04 -3.95 7.98
N SER A 81 -3.94 -3.98 8.74
CA SER A 81 -3.28 -2.75 9.18
C SER A 81 -2.70 -1.95 8.00
N PHE A 82 -2.13 -2.63 7.00
CA PHE A 82 -1.62 -2.01 5.79
C PHE A 82 -2.74 -1.39 4.96
N ALA A 83 -3.84 -2.12 4.74
CA ALA A 83 -4.99 -1.60 4.02
C ALA A 83 -5.60 -0.37 4.70
N LEU A 84 -5.84 -0.45 6.02
CA LEU A 84 -6.34 0.69 6.78
C LEU A 84 -5.38 1.89 6.68
N THR A 85 -4.08 1.66 6.78
CA THR A 85 -3.07 2.71 6.63
C THR A 85 -3.11 3.34 5.24
N SER A 86 -3.20 2.52 4.18
CA SER A 86 -3.29 3.04 2.81
C SER A 86 -4.56 3.84 2.57
N THR A 87 -5.70 3.40 3.12
CA THR A 87 -6.97 4.13 3.01
C THR A 87 -6.90 5.46 3.75
N LEU A 88 -6.36 5.48 4.98
CA LEU A 88 -6.20 6.71 5.75
C LEU A 88 -5.26 7.70 5.06
N LEU A 89 -4.16 7.23 4.48
CA LEU A 89 -3.26 8.09 3.70
C LEU A 89 -3.94 8.63 2.44
N GLY A 90 -4.68 7.79 1.71
CA GLY A 90 -5.45 8.21 0.54
C GLY A 90 -6.51 9.26 0.87
N VAL A 91 -7.27 9.05 1.96
CA VAL A 91 -8.25 10.01 2.47
C VAL A 91 -7.58 11.30 2.92
N ALA A 92 -6.43 11.23 3.59
CA ALA A 92 -5.69 12.42 4.01
C ALA A 92 -5.22 13.26 2.80
N VAL A 93 -4.73 12.60 1.74
CA VAL A 93 -4.36 13.26 0.48
C VAL A 93 -5.60 13.87 -0.19
N PHE A 94 -6.70 13.12 -0.26
CA PHE A 94 -7.97 13.60 -0.82
C PHE A 94 -8.48 14.86 -0.08
N ILE A 95 -8.48 14.84 1.25
CA ILE A 95 -8.87 16.00 2.06
C ILE A 95 -7.92 17.19 1.83
N ALA A 96 -6.61 16.95 1.78
CA ALA A 96 -5.64 18.01 1.53
C ALA A 96 -5.87 18.68 0.16
N VAL A 97 -6.10 17.88 -0.88
CA VAL A 97 -6.42 18.34 -2.23
C VAL A 97 -7.74 19.13 -2.27
N TYR A 98 -8.77 18.65 -1.56
CA TYR A 98 -10.05 19.34 -1.42
C TYR A 98 -9.89 20.71 -0.75
N LEU A 99 -9.16 20.78 0.37
CA LEU A 99 -8.92 22.04 1.09
C LEU A 99 -8.10 23.06 0.29
N LEU A 100 -7.30 22.59 -0.67
CA LEU A 100 -6.56 23.46 -1.60
C LEU A 100 -7.43 23.98 -2.76
N GLY A 101 -8.69 23.55 -2.87
CA GLY A 101 -9.62 24.00 -3.92
C GLY A 101 -9.24 23.54 -5.33
N LEU A 102 -8.47 22.45 -5.45
CA LEU A 102 -7.98 21.95 -6.73
C LEU A 102 -9.08 21.31 -7.60
N PHE A 103 -10.19 20.88 -6.98
CA PHE A 103 -11.33 20.25 -7.65
C PHE A 103 -12.65 20.80 -7.11
N PRO A 104 -13.15 21.92 -7.66
CA PRO A 104 -14.40 22.54 -7.22
C PRO A 104 -15.63 21.64 -7.44
N GLU A 105 -15.56 20.65 -8.32
CA GLU A 105 -16.63 19.67 -8.58
C GLU A 105 -16.90 18.77 -7.36
N LEU A 106 -15.91 18.60 -6.47
CA LEU A 106 -16.08 17.82 -5.24
C LEU A 106 -17.03 18.51 -4.24
N ASP A 107 -17.16 19.83 -4.31
CA ASP A 107 -17.95 20.62 -3.36
C ASP A 107 -19.45 20.28 -3.47
N GLU A 108 -19.95 20.07 -4.70
CA GLU A 108 -21.33 19.66 -4.94
C GLU A 108 -21.56 18.20 -4.52
N MET A 109 -20.62 17.31 -4.83
CA MET A 109 -20.69 15.89 -4.44
C MET A 109 -20.66 15.67 -2.93
N LEU A 110 -19.89 16.49 -2.18
CA LEU A 110 -19.74 16.33 -0.73
C LEU A 110 -20.89 16.95 0.08
N ARG A 111 -21.68 17.86 -0.52
CA ARG A 111 -22.86 18.45 0.12
C ARG A 111 -24.05 17.49 0.15
N GLU A 112 -24.11 16.55 -0.79
CA GLU A 112 -25.18 15.57 -0.84
C GLU A 112 -24.87 14.37 0.08
N PRO A 113 -25.69 14.13 1.13
CA PRO A 113 -25.42 13.06 2.10
C PRO A 113 -25.46 11.66 1.47
N ALA A 114 -26.26 11.47 0.40
CA ALA A 114 -26.32 10.21 -0.33
C ALA A 114 -24.98 9.91 -1.05
N SER A 115 -24.41 10.92 -1.71
CA SER A 115 -23.12 10.83 -2.39
C SER A 115 -21.97 10.52 -1.41
N VAL A 116 -21.97 11.15 -0.23
CA VAL A 116 -21.01 10.85 0.83
C VAL A 116 -21.15 9.42 1.35
N ALA A 117 -22.39 8.93 1.55
CA ALA A 117 -22.63 7.56 1.99
C ALA A 117 -22.16 6.52 0.96
N ILE A 118 -22.36 6.79 -0.33
CA ILE A 118 -21.87 5.95 -1.44
C ILE A 118 -20.34 5.92 -1.45
N LEU A 119 -19.68 7.09 -1.37
CA LEU A 119 -18.22 7.18 -1.30
C LEU A 119 -17.65 6.41 -0.10
N ALA A 120 -18.26 6.57 1.07
CA ALA A 120 -17.87 5.82 2.27
C ALA A 120 -18.03 4.31 2.06
N GLY A 121 -19.13 3.87 1.45
CA GLY A 121 -19.36 2.46 1.10
C GLY A 121 -18.29 1.91 0.16
N ILE A 122 -17.95 2.66 -0.91
CA ILE A 122 -16.88 2.30 -1.85
C ILE A 122 -15.54 2.18 -1.12
N LEU A 123 -15.20 3.16 -0.27
CA LEU A 123 -13.95 3.14 0.50
C LEU A 123 -13.86 1.91 1.41
N VAL A 124 -14.97 1.51 2.05
CA VAL A 124 -15.00 0.29 2.88
C VAL A 124 -14.74 -0.95 2.02
N VAL A 125 -15.43 -1.08 0.88
CA VAL A 125 -15.23 -2.23 -0.02
C VAL A 125 -13.80 -2.28 -0.56
N VAL A 126 -13.27 -1.15 -1.02
CA VAL A 126 -11.89 -1.04 -1.50
C VAL A 126 -10.89 -1.38 -0.40
N SER A 127 -11.11 -0.91 0.83
CA SER A 127 -10.25 -1.23 1.97
C SER A 127 -10.25 -2.73 2.30
N LEU A 128 -11.41 -3.38 2.21
CA LEU A 128 -11.51 -4.82 2.39
C LEU A 128 -10.77 -5.59 1.30
N LEU A 129 -10.93 -5.20 0.03
CA LEU A 129 -10.19 -5.79 -1.09
C LEU A 129 -8.67 -5.57 -0.95
N LEU A 130 -8.25 -4.35 -0.58
CA LEU A 130 -6.86 -4.02 -0.30
C LEU A 130 -6.30 -4.85 0.86
N SER A 131 -7.10 -5.18 1.87
CA SER A 131 -6.63 -6.02 2.99
C SER A 131 -6.23 -7.42 2.53
N VAL A 132 -7.00 -7.98 1.59
CA VAL A 132 -6.73 -9.28 0.98
C VAL A 132 -5.50 -9.17 0.07
N LEU A 133 -5.43 -8.15 -0.79
CA LEU A 133 -4.30 -7.88 -1.67
C LEU A 133 -2.99 -7.66 -0.90
N CYS A 134 -3.01 -6.83 0.13
CA CYS A 134 -1.85 -6.54 0.97
C CYS A 134 -1.38 -7.80 1.71
N ARG A 135 -2.31 -8.64 2.19
CA ARG A 135 -1.96 -9.94 2.79
C ARG A 135 -1.23 -10.83 1.78
N PHE A 136 -1.76 -10.97 0.58
CA PHE A 136 -1.13 -11.79 -0.45
C PHE A 136 0.24 -11.24 -0.84
N SER A 137 0.33 -9.93 -1.04
CA SER A 137 1.58 -9.24 -1.41
C SER A 137 2.66 -9.36 -0.34
N PHE A 138 2.29 -9.18 0.93
CA PHE A 138 3.19 -9.39 2.07
C PHE A 138 3.71 -10.83 2.14
N GLY A 139 2.83 -11.82 1.97
CA GLY A 139 3.24 -13.22 1.91
C GLY A 139 4.11 -13.55 0.70
N PHE A 140 3.80 -12.93 -0.45
CA PHE A 140 4.55 -13.12 -1.69
C PHE A 140 5.96 -12.53 -1.60
N GLY A 141 6.12 -11.33 -1.04
CA GLY A 141 7.43 -10.71 -0.81
C GLY A 141 8.31 -11.54 0.12
N ALA A 142 7.74 -12.10 1.20
CA ALA A 142 8.45 -13.02 2.08
C ALA A 142 8.88 -14.32 1.36
N ARG A 143 7.99 -14.87 0.50
CA ARG A 143 8.29 -16.06 -0.31
C ARG A 143 9.39 -15.80 -1.34
N GLN A 144 9.40 -14.64 -1.98
CA GLN A 144 10.45 -14.25 -2.91
C GLN A 144 11.80 -14.14 -2.20
N ALA A 145 11.85 -13.46 -1.05
CA ALA A 145 13.07 -13.31 -0.25
C ALA A 145 13.68 -14.68 0.15
N GLN A 146 12.83 -15.63 0.52
CA GLN A 146 13.26 -17.00 0.79
C GLN A 146 13.94 -17.65 -0.42
N LYS A 147 13.29 -17.62 -1.59
CA LYS A 147 13.85 -18.21 -2.81
C LYS A 147 15.19 -17.57 -3.20
N VAL A 148 15.32 -16.26 -2.99
CA VAL A 148 16.58 -15.54 -3.24
C VAL A 148 17.66 -16.01 -2.29
N LYS A 149 17.36 -16.16 -0.99
CA LYS A 149 18.31 -16.64 0.01
C LYS A 149 18.77 -18.09 -0.26
N GLU A 150 17.84 -18.98 -0.61
CA GLU A 150 18.14 -20.36 -1.01
C GLU A 150 19.08 -20.41 -2.23
N LYS A 151 18.84 -19.55 -3.24
CA LYS A 151 19.72 -19.45 -4.42
C LYS A 151 21.11 -18.91 -4.10
N MET A 152 21.24 -17.98 -3.16
CA MET A 152 22.57 -17.48 -2.75
C MET A 152 23.35 -18.55 -1.98
N GLN A 153 22.67 -19.34 -1.14
CA GLN A 153 23.30 -20.44 -0.41
C GLN A 153 23.72 -21.61 -1.31
N ALA A 154 23.02 -21.84 -2.42
CA ALA A 154 23.40 -22.85 -3.41
C ALA A 154 24.54 -22.39 -4.35
N ARG A 155 24.93 -21.11 -4.31
CA ARG A 155 25.97 -20.51 -5.17
C ARG A 155 27.28 -20.22 -4.43
N GLY A 156 27.30 -20.32 -3.10
CA GLY A 156 28.50 -20.19 -2.27
C GLY A 156 28.95 -21.56 -1.78
#